data_AF-A0AAD4JU91-F1
#
_entry.id   AF-A0AAD4JU91-F1
#
_cell.length_a   1.000
_cell.length_b   1.000
_cell.length_c   1.000
_cell.angle_alpha   90.00
_cell.angle_beta   90.00
_cell.angle_gamma   90.00
#
_symmetry.space_group_name_H-M   'P 1'
#
loop_
_entity.id
_entity.type
_entity.pdbx_description
1 polymer ?
#
loop_
_entity_poly.entity_id
_entity_poly.type
_entity_poly.pdbx_seq_one_letter_code
_entity_poly.pdbx_strand_id
1 'polypeptide(L)'
;LCFLCIVNKMNRVIMNLRNIIGIGPSNFETHSIEVPNIPKLSDAQNYWYWRILLRAYLDALGLWSGNAPLECPQSKYIILSTLELWLLYRDYETISAKDLFNDLYLRY
;
A
#
# COMPACT_ATOMS: atom_id res chain seq x y z
N LEU A 1 12.16 -14.76 -8.53
CA LEU A 1 12.38 -13.45 -7.86
C LEU A 1 12.53 -13.67 -6.37
N CYS A 2 13.72 -13.46 -5.80
CA CYS A 2 14.00 -13.78 -4.39
C CYS A 2 13.25 -12.84 -3.43
N PHE A 3 12.66 -13.41 -2.38
CA PHE A 3 11.95 -12.70 -1.29
C PHE A 3 12.78 -11.54 -0.71
N LEU A 4 14.11 -11.71 -0.65
CA LEU A 4 15.06 -10.68 -0.20
C LEU A 4 15.12 -9.45 -1.13
N CYS A 5 15.01 -9.64 -2.45
CA CYS A 5 14.93 -8.53 -3.41
C CYS A 5 13.64 -7.72 -3.22
N ILE A 6 12.56 -8.36 -2.82
CA ILE A 6 11.26 -7.73 -2.59
C ILE A 6 11.31 -6.90 -1.29
N VAL A 7 11.88 -7.44 -0.21
CA VAL A 7 12.07 -6.71 1.06
C VAL A 7 13.01 -5.52 0.90
N ASN A 8 14.13 -5.69 0.17
CA ASN A 8 15.04 -4.58 -0.11
C ASN A 8 14.40 -3.49 -0.97
N LYS A 9 13.48 -3.86 -1.88
CA LYS A 9 12.73 -2.89 -2.67
C LYS A 9 11.68 -2.14 -1.84
N MET A 10 11.02 -2.80 -0.89
CA MET A 10 10.13 -2.13 0.09
C MET A 10 10.87 -1.12 0.96
N ASN A 11 12.01 -1.51 1.54
CA ASN A 11 12.82 -0.60 2.37
C ASN A 11 13.25 0.63 1.57
N ARG A 12 13.58 0.46 0.28
CA ARG A 12 13.98 1.55 -0.60
C ARG A 12 12.82 2.47 -0.99
N VAL A 13 11.60 1.95 -1.13
CA VAL A 13 10.38 2.76 -1.36
C VAL A 13 10.03 3.56 -0.10
N ILE A 14 10.13 2.94 1.08
CA ILE A 14 9.96 3.62 2.38
C ILE A 14 10.99 4.74 2.56
N MET A 15 12.26 4.51 2.21
CA MET A 15 13.28 5.57 2.27
C MET A 15 13.06 6.67 1.23
N ASN A 16 12.57 6.34 0.03
CA ASN A 16 12.24 7.36 -0.97
C ASN A 16 11.08 8.25 -0.52
N LEU A 17 10.09 7.71 0.20
CA LEU A 17 9.03 8.52 0.82
C LEU A 17 9.59 9.49 1.86
N ARG A 18 10.55 9.05 2.69
CA ARG A 18 11.24 9.94 3.66
C ARG A 18 11.96 11.11 2.97
N ASN A 19 12.56 10.86 1.81
CA ASN A 19 13.26 11.88 1.03
C ASN A 19 12.30 12.83 0.28
N ILE A 20 11.17 12.33 -0.24
CA ILE A 20 10.14 13.16 -0.90
C ILE A 20 9.48 14.11 0.11
N ILE A 21 9.37 13.70 1.38
CA ILE A 21 8.82 14.51 2.47
C ILE A 21 9.86 15.54 3.02
N GLY A 22 11.06 15.62 2.43
CA GLY A 22 11.99 16.72 2.69
C GLY A 22 12.64 16.71 4.08
N ILE A 23 12.91 15.53 4.64
CA ILE A 23 13.63 15.42 5.92
C ILE A 23 15.14 15.46 5.64
N GLY A 24 15.67 16.67 5.46
CA GLY A 24 17.11 16.94 5.54
C GLY A 24 17.58 17.05 7.00
N PRO A 25 18.88 16.88 7.29
CA PRO A 25 19.40 17.01 8.65
C PRO A 25 19.54 18.50 9.01
N SER A 26 18.46 19.11 9.45
CA SER A 26 18.51 20.44 10.07
C SER A 26 17.70 20.41 11.36
N ASN A 27 18.30 21.00 12.41
CA ASN A 27 17.90 21.02 13.82
C ASN A 27 16.53 21.65 14.12
N PHE A 28 15.48 21.24 13.42
CA PHE A 28 14.11 21.48 13.83
C PHE A 28 13.66 20.29 14.65
N GLU A 29 13.07 20.54 15.82
CA GLU A 29 12.23 19.57 16.51
C GLU A 29 11.03 19.27 15.60
N THR A 30 11.26 18.44 14.60
CA THR A 30 10.20 17.85 13.82
C THR A 30 9.48 16.93 14.80
N HIS A 31 8.30 17.34 15.26
CA HIS A 31 7.28 16.35 15.59
C HIS A 31 7.15 15.50 14.33
N SER A 32 7.89 14.39 14.30
CA SER A 32 7.84 13.45 13.21
C SER A 32 6.40 13.00 13.15
N ILE A 33 5.68 13.45 12.13
CA ILE A 33 4.39 12.87 11.79
C ILE A 33 4.73 11.44 11.43
N GLU A 34 4.59 10.55 12.39
CA GLU A 34 4.74 9.12 12.17
C GLU A 34 3.65 8.75 11.19
N VAL A 35 4.03 8.56 9.92
CA VAL A 35 3.13 7.99 8.92
C VAL A 35 2.86 6.56 9.39
N PRO A 36 1.64 6.24 9.85
CA PRO A 36 1.36 4.90 10.31
C PRO A 36 1.51 3.95 9.12
N ASN A 37 2.26 2.86 9.31
CA ASN A 37 2.31 1.80 8.32
C ASN A 37 0.88 1.32 8.05
N ILE A 38 0.52 1.13 6.78
CA ILE A 38 -0.76 0.50 6.44
C ILE A 38 -0.75 -0.90 7.08
N PRO A 39 -1.68 -1.21 7.99
CA PRO A 39 -1.73 -2.52 8.61
C PRO A 39 -2.00 -3.57 7.56
N LYS A 40 -1.63 -4.83 7.82
CA LYS A 40 -2.02 -5.91 6.93
C LYS A 40 -3.52 -6.20 7.06
N LEU A 41 -4.20 -6.37 5.93
CA LEU A 41 -5.56 -6.89 5.89
C LEU A 41 -5.55 -8.34 6.37
N SER A 42 -6.31 -8.63 7.42
CA SER A 42 -6.38 -9.97 8.04
C SER A 42 -7.80 -10.50 8.10
N ASP A 43 -8.78 -9.64 8.38
CA ASP A 43 -10.15 -10.02 8.68
C ASP A 43 -11.17 -8.91 8.34
N ALA A 44 -12.46 -9.21 8.52
CA ALA A 44 -13.54 -8.27 8.26
C ALA A 44 -13.54 -7.06 9.22
N GLN A 45 -13.01 -7.22 10.44
CA GLN A 45 -13.02 -6.16 11.44
C GLN A 45 -12.03 -5.05 11.07
N ASN A 46 -10.88 -5.42 10.50
CA ASN A 46 -9.86 -4.47 10.08
C ASN A 46 -9.99 -3.98 8.62
N TYR A 47 -10.90 -4.56 7.84
CA TYR A 47 -11.09 -4.20 6.43
C TYR A 47 -11.35 -2.71 6.20
N TRP A 48 -12.29 -2.10 6.94
CA TRP A 48 -12.62 -0.68 6.74
C TRP A 48 -11.47 0.24 7.11
N TYR A 49 -10.76 -0.06 8.18
CA TYR A 49 -9.58 0.69 8.60
C TYR A 49 -8.46 0.57 7.54
N TRP A 50 -8.17 -0.65 7.08
CA TRP A 50 -7.24 -0.92 6.00
C TRP A 50 -7.61 -0.15 4.71
N ARG A 51 -8.89 -0.19 4.32
CA ARG A 51 -9.39 0.47 3.10
C ARG A 51 -9.18 1.98 3.14
N ILE A 52 -9.48 2.62 4.27
CA ILE A 52 -9.32 4.07 4.44
C ILE A 52 -7.85 4.46 4.30
N LEU A 53 -6.95 3.74 4.98
CA LEU A 53 -5.51 4.01 4.94
C LEU A 53 -4.90 3.74 3.56
N LEU A 54 -5.27 2.62 2.93
CA LEU A 54 -4.83 2.27 1.58
C LEU A 54 -5.27 3.34 0.57
N ARG A 55 -6.53 3.80 0.65
CA ARG A 55 -7.03 4.87 -0.21
C ARG A 55 -6.23 6.15 -0.01
N ALA A 56 -6.07 6.63 1.23
CA ALA A 56 -5.34 7.86 1.52
C ALA A 56 -3.89 7.79 1.00
N TYR A 57 -3.25 6.64 1.13
CA TYR A 57 -1.89 6.42 0.64
C TYR A 57 -1.81 6.42 -0.89
N LEU A 58 -2.72 5.71 -1.57
CA LEU A 58 -2.76 5.71 -3.04
C LEU A 58 -3.10 7.10 -3.60
N ASP A 59 -4.00 7.83 -2.95
CA ASP A 59 -4.38 9.19 -3.34
C ASP A 59 -3.21 10.17 -3.21
N ALA A 60 -2.46 10.11 -2.10
CA ALA A 60 -1.24 10.89 -1.91
C ALA A 60 -0.15 10.62 -2.97
N LEU A 61 -0.17 9.43 -3.59
CA LEU A 61 0.74 9.06 -4.67
C LEU A 61 0.18 9.32 -6.07
N GLY A 62 -1.05 9.86 -6.20
CA GLY A 62 -1.73 10.01 -7.48
C GLY A 62 -2.11 8.68 -8.15
N LEU A 63 -2.20 7.61 -7.36
CA LEU A 63 -2.53 6.24 -7.77
C LEU A 63 -3.98 5.87 -7.47
N TRP A 64 -4.82 6.85 -7.11
CA TRP A 64 -6.25 6.69 -6.91
C TRP A 64 -7.00 7.51 -7.95
N SER A 65 -8.06 6.95 -8.54
CA SER A 65 -8.90 7.68 -9.50
C SER A 65 -10.37 7.28 -9.36
N GLY A 66 -11.23 8.27 -9.15
CA GLY A 66 -12.64 8.05 -8.86
C GLY A 66 -12.84 7.20 -7.60
N ASN A 67 -13.36 5.99 -7.77
CA ASN A 67 -13.67 5.05 -6.68
C ASN A 67 -12.78 3.80 -6.68
N ALA A 68 -11.65 3.81 -7.39
CA ALA A 68 -10.78 2.65 -7.53
C ALA A 68 -9.29 3.04 -7.58
N PRO A 69 -8.38 2.11 -7.26
CA PRO A 69 -6.97 2.25 -7.56
C PRO A 69 -6.73 2.39 -9.07
N LEU A 70 -5.71 3.15 -9.46
CA LEU A 70 -5.27 3.30 -10.84
C LEU A 70 -4.70 1.97 -11.36
N GLU A 71 -5.01 1.62 -12.61
CA GLU A 71 -4.48 0.43 -13.27
C GLU A 71 -3.01 0.58 -13.65
N CYS A 72 -2.14 0.28 -12.70
CA CYS A 72 -0.70 0.19 -12.95
C CYS A 72 -0.02 -0.81 -12.01
N PRO A 73 1.18 -1.31 -12.37
CA PRO A 73 1.92 -2.26 -11.53
C PRO A 73 2.20 -1.74 -10.11
N GLN A 74 2.35 -0.43 -9.94
CA GLN A 74 2.64 0.18 -8.65
C GLN A 74 1.45 0.11 -7.69
N SER A 75 0.25 0.48 -8.13
CA SER A 75 -0.98 0.37 -7.32
C SER A 75 -1.21 -1.08 -6.90
N LYS A 76 -1.13 -2.00 -7.87
CA LYS A 76 -1.32 -3.43 -7.64
C LYS A 76 -0.33 -3.99 -6.61
N TYR A 77 0.94 -3.60 -6.73
CA TYR A 77 1.99 -3.98 -5.78
C TYR A 77 1.70 -3.47 -4.37
N ILE A 78 1.30 -2.20 -4.22
CA ILE A 78 0.96 -1.61 -2.91
C ILE A 78 -0.18 -2.40 -2.26
N ILE A 79 -1.26 -2.65 -3.00
CA ILE A 79 -2.41 -3.39 -2.46
C ILE A 79 -1.96 -4.78 -1.99
N LEU A 80 -1.28 -5.55 -2.86
CA LEU A 80 -0.78 -6.90 -2.54
C LEU A 80 0.17 -6.92 -1.35
N SER A 81 1.01 -5.90 -1.18
CA SER A 81 1.98 -5.82 -0.07
C SER A 81 1.31 -5.64 1.30
N THR A 82 0.08 -5.11 1.30
CA THR A 82 -0.73 -4.88 2.50
C THR A 82 -1.69 -6.03 2.80
N LEU A 83 -1.60 -7.16 2.09
CA LEU A 83 -2.38 -8.36 2.36
C LEU A 83 -1.58 -9.36 3.20
N GLU A 84 -2.29 -10.12 4.03
CA GLU A 84 -1.73 -11.33 4.63
C GLU A 84 -1.54 -12.43 3.58
N LEU A 85 -0.58 -13.33 3.82
CA LEU A 85 -0.17 -14.35 2.85
C LEU A 85 -1.35 -15.26 2.44
N TRP A 86 -2.23 -15.60 3.37
CA TRP A 86 -3.40 -16.44 3.12
C TRP A 86 -4.50 -15.76 2.29
N LEU A 87 -4.44 -14.44 2.12
CA LEU A 87 -5.37 -13.68 1.27
C LEU A 87 -4.88 -13.50 -0.17
N LEU A 88 -3.62 -13.90 -0.44
CA LEU A 88 -3.03 -13.80 -1.77
C LEU A 88 -3.44 -15.01 -2.63
N TYR A 89 -4.26 -14.75 -3.64
CA TYR A 89 -4.65 -15.76 -4.61
C TYR A 89 -3.79 -15.68 -5.87
N ARG A 90 -3.60 -16.84 -6.53
CA ARG A 90 -2.80 -16.92 -7.77
C ARG A 90 -3.33 -16.01 -8.87
N ASP A 91 -4.65 -15.92 -8.98
CA ASP A 91 -5.33 -15.12 -10.01
C ASP A 91 -5.07 -13.62 -9.83
N TYR A 92 -4.61 -13.19 -8.66
CA TYR A 92 -4.18 -11.81 -8.43
C TYR A 92 -2.97 -11.43 -9.28
N GLU A 93 -2.24 -12.36 -9.88
CA GLU A 93 -1.18 -12.03 -10.84
C GLU A 93 -1.74 -11.41 -12.13
N THR A 94 -2.91 -11.86 -12.59
CA THR A 94 -3.45 -11.54 -13.93
C THR A 94 -4.60 -10.54 -13.92
N ILE A 95 -5.38 -10.44 -12.82
CA ILE A 95 -6.51 -9.51 -12.75
C ILE A 95 -6.07 -8.04 -12.58
N SER A 96 -6.98 -7.12 -12.88
CA SER A 96 -6.74 -5.68 -12.73
C SER A 96 -6.66 -5.25 -11.26
N ALA A 97 -6.02 -4.10 -10.97
CA ALA A 97 -5.94 -3.55 -9.61
C ALA A 97 -7.34 -3.24 -9.04
N LYS A 98 -8.24 -2.77 -9.90
CA LYS A 98 -9.65 -2.51 -9.61
C LYS A 98 -10.42 -3.79 -9.33
N ASP A 99 -10.26 -4.82 -10.14
CA ASP A 99 -10.96 -6.10 -9.92
C ASP A 99 -10.46 -6.77 -8.63
N LEU A 100 -9.15 -6.71 -8.37
CA LEU A 100 -8.57 -7.16 -7.11
C LEU A 100 -9.17 -6.40 -5.93
N PHE A 101 -9.24 -5.07 -6.02
CA PHE A 101 -9.79 -4.24 -4.96
C PHE A 101 -11.30 -4.51 -4.73
N ASN A 102 -12.06 -4.73 -5.81
CA ASN A 102 -13.47 -5.08 -5.74
C ASN A 102 -13.70 -6.47 -5.14
N ASP A 103 -12.87 -7.45 -5.51
CA ASP A 103 -12.96 -8.80 -4.95
C ASP A 103 -12.69 -8.79 -3.43
N LEU A 104 -11.70 -8.03 -2.97
CA LEU A 104 -11.47 -7.83 -1.53
C LEU A 104 -12.68 -7.18 -0.84
N TYR A 105 -13.33 -6.21 -1.48
CA TYR A 105 -14.57 -5.59 -0.98
C TYR A 105 -15.76 -6.56 -0.94
N LEU A 106 -15.83 -7.54 -1.84
CA LEU A 106 -16.91 -8.53 -1.83
C LEU A 106 -16.72 -9.60 -0.75
N ARG A 107 -15.48 -9.80 -0.28
CA ARG A 107 -15.14 -10.79 0.76
C ARG A 107 -15.33 -10.29 2.19
N TYR A 108 -15.33 -8.97 2.40
CA TYR A 108 -15.31 -8.31 3.71
C TYR A 108 -16.30 -7.16 3.79
#